data_AF-A0A973GC71-F1
#
_entry.id   AF-A0A973GC71-F1
#
_cell.length_a   1.000
_cell.length_b   1.000
_cell.length_c   1.000
_cell.angle_alpha   90.00
_cell.angle_beta   90.00
_cell.angle_gamma   90.00
#
_symmetry.space_group_name_H-M   'P 1'
#
loop_
_entity.id
_entity.type
_entity.pdbx_description
1 polymer ?
#
loop_
_entity_poly.entity_id
_entity_poly.type
_entity_poly.pdbx_seq_one_letter_code
_entity_poly.pdbx_strand_id
1 'polypeptide(L)'
;MDGIASITAAVLCADGTAALDPLFRREVDPDGLFIGPWAQVDNGGCPEDPATTTILTAEEFRRLPLAPSTPQYQPADGRGLVNVDLIVYTDPTPQTLTTTVLGTPVTVLATPTQWSWDFGDGTEPLTTTDAGAPYPHHTVARPYTQPGPYQVQGTTTWTGP
;
A
#
# COMPACT_ATOMS: atom_id res chain seq x y z
N MET A 1 -49.44 -34.02 24.47
CA MET A 1 -49.82 -32.82 23.70
C MET A 1 -49.15 -31.67 24.39
N ASP A 2 -48.25 -30.98 23.70
CA ASP A 2 -48.05 -29.53 23.80
C ASP A 2 -46.94 -29.17 22.82
N GLY A 3 -47.37 -29.00 21.56
CA GLY A 3 -46.55 -28.45 20.51
C GLY A 3 -46.41 -26.96 20.76
N ILE A 4 -45.25 -26.54 21.27
CA ILE A 4 -44.88 -25.13 21.28
C ILE A 4 -44.30 -24.84 19.90
N ALA A 5 -45.17 -24.60 18.93
CA ALA A 5 -44.77 -23.94 17.70
C ALA A 5 -44.52 -22.47 18.04
N SER A 6 -43.31 -22.16 18.52
CA SER A 6 -42.86 -20.78 18.58
C SER A 6 -42.61 -20.33 17.14
N ILE A 7 -43.61 -19.70 16.53
CA ILE A 7 -43.43 -19.01 15.26
C ILE A 7 -42.68 -17.73 15.59
N THR A 8 -41.37 -17.85 15.79
CA THR A 8 -40.49 -16.69 15.94
C THR A 8 -40.49 -16.00 14.58
N ALA A 9 -40.95 -14.76 14.51
CA ALA A 9 -40.78 -13.95 13.31
C ALA A 9 -39.28 -13.91 12.99
N ALA A 10 -38.91 -14.18 11.74
CA ALA A 10 -37.52 -14.13 11.31
C ALA A 10 -36.95 -12.75 11.67
N VAL A 11 -35.90 -12.73 12.50
CA VAL A 11 -35.15 -11.50 12.74
C VAL A 11 -34.46 -11.16 11.44
N LEU A 12 -34.76 -10.00 10.88
CA LEU A 12 -34.16 -9.54 9.64
C LEU A 12 -32.88 -8.76 9.94
N CYS A 13 -31.88 -8.98 9.10
CA CYS A 13 -30.65 -8.23 9.04
C CYS A 13 -30.88 -6.84 8.44
N ALA A 14 -29.90 -5.94 8.60
CA ALA A 14 -30.01 -4.57 8.12
C ALA A 14 -30.18 -4.49 6.59
N ASP A 15 -29.73 -5.51 5.86
CA ASP A 15 -29.88 -5.67 4.42
C ASP A 15 -31.20 -6.37 4.01
N GLY A 16 -32.03 -6.74 4.99
CA GLY A 16 -33.31 -7.44 4.79
C GLY A 16 -33.19 -8.95 4.65
N THR A 17 -32.00 -9.56 4.78
CA THR A 17 -31.85 -11.02 4.82
C THR A 17 -32.31 -11.58 6.16
N ALA A 18 -32.65 -12.87 6.20
CA ALA A 18 -32.99 -13.52 7.47
C ALA A 18 -31.71 -13.82 8.25
N ALA A 19 -31.65 -13.41 9.51
CA ALA A 19 -30.57 -13.76 10.42
C ALA A 19 -30.50 -15.28 10.58
N LEU A 20 -29.28 -15.80 10.74
CA LEU A 20 -29.08 -17.21 11.05
C LEU A 20 -29.64 -17.51 12.43
N ASP A 21 -30.35 -18.63 12.55
CA ASP A 21 -30.89 -19.10 13.82
C ASP A 21 -29.76 -19.51 14.80
N PRO A 22 -30.00 -19.36 16.12
CA PRO A 22 -29.10 -19.88 17.14
C PRO A 22 -28.90 -21.40 17.03
N LEU A 23 -27.65 -21.84 17.17
CA LEU A 23 -27.30 -23.26 17.17
C LEU A 23 -27.42 -23.83 18.58
N PHE A 24 -28.17 -24.92 18.73
CA PHE A 24 -28.26 -25.69 19.96
C PHE A 24 -27.73 -27.11 19.76
N ARG A 25 -27.08 -27.64 20.79
CA ARG A 25 -26.62 -29.03 20.87
C ARG A 25 -27.09 -29.63 22.18
N ARG A 26 -27.31 -30.94 22.19
CA ARG A 26 -27.43 -31.73 23.42
C ARG A 26 -26.68 -33.03 23.25
N GLU A 27 -26.18 -33.57 24.35
CA GLU A 27 -25.55 -34.88 24.37
C GLU A 27 -26.61 -35.98 24.51
N VAL A 28 -26.41 -37.08 23.79
CA VAL A 28 -27.25 -38.27 23.83
C VAL A 28 -26.33 -39.44 24.12
N ASP A 29 -26.67 -40.22 25.14
CA ASP A 29 -25.89 -41.40 25.49
C ASP A 29 -25.94 -42.44 24.37
N PRO A 30 -24.92 -43.32 24.24
CA PRO A 30 -24.85 -44.32 23.17
C PRO A 30 -26.09 -45.23 23.08
N ASP A 31 -26.74 -45.45 24.22
CA ASP A 31 -27.91 -46.31 24.35
C ASP A 31 -29.23 -45.56 24.03
N GLY A 32 -29.17 -44.23 23.87
CA GLY A 32 -30.32 -43.36 23.57
C GLY A 32 -31.32 -43.19 24.71
N LEU A 33 -31.04 -43.75 25.89
CA LEU A 33 -31.97 -43.81 27.03
C LEU A 33 -31.95 -42.56 27.91
N PHE A 34 -30.89 -41.77 27.83
CA PHE A 34 -30.79 -40.49 28.52
C PHE A 34 -30.39 -39.39 27.54
N ILE A 35 -31.08 -38.26 27.66
CA ILE A 35 -30.89 -37.09 26.81
C ILE A 35 -30.60 -35.92 27.74
N GLY A 36 -29.41 -35.35 27.62
CA GLY A 36 -29.00 -34.18 28.39
C GLY A 36 -29.81 -32.93 28.01
N PRO A 37 -29.73 -31.86 28.82
CA PRO A 37 -30.39 -30.60 28.51
C PRO A 37 -29.84 -30.01 27.20
N TRP A 38 -30.68 -29.22 26.53
CA TRP A 38 -30.20 -28.40 25.42
C TRP A 38 -29.20 -27.36 25.94
N ALA A 39 -28.02 -27.31 25.30
CA ALA A 39 -27.02 -26.29 25.49
C ALA A 39 -26.93 -25.44 24.22
N GLN A 40 -27.01 -24.13 24.39
CA GLN A 40 -26.80 -23.19 23.31
C GLN A 40 -25.32 -23.16 22.96
N VAL A 41 -25.00 -23.39 21.69
CA VAL A 41 -23.63 -23.40 21.14
C VAL A 41 -23.33 -22.06 20.50
N ASP A 42 -24.32 -21.46 19.84
CA ASP A 42 -24.19 -20.18 19.15
C ASP A 42 -25.47 -19.35 19.29
N ASN A 43 -25.34 -18.02 19.24
CA ASN A 43 -26.45 -17.08 19.37
C ASN A 43 -27.20 -16.83 18.06
N GLY A 44 -26.69 -17.32 16.93
CA GLY A 44 -27.18 -16.92 15.61
C GLY A 44 -26.81 -15.47 15.34
N GLY A 45 -27.23 -14.96 14.18
CA GLY A 45 -26.97 -13.58 13.81
C GLY A 45 -26.86 -13.37 12.31
N CYS A 46 -26.65 -12.11 11.94
CA CYS A 46 -26.50 -11.72 10.55
C CYS A 46 -25.11 -12.13 10.05
N PRO A 47 -25.01 -12.85 8.93
CA PRO A 47 -23.73 -13.24 8.33
C PRO A 47 -23.03 -12.03 7.65
N GLU A 48 -23.03 -10.86 8.28
CA GLU A 48 -22.38 -9.64 7.78
C GLU A 48 -22.39 -8.53 8.84
N ASP A 49 -21.32 -8.40 9.62
CA ASP A 49 -20.59 -7.16 9.40
C ASP A 49 -19.55 -7.56 8.35
N PRO A 50 -19.78 -7.25 7.06
CA PRO A 50 -18.79 -7.63 6.08
C PRO A 50 -17.51 -6.93 6.50
N ALA A 51 -16.41 -7.67 6.65
CA ALA A 51 -15.12 -7.05 6.91
C ALA A 51 -14.94 -5.98 5.84
N THR A 52 -15.07 -4.71 6.23
CA THR A 52 -15.05 -3.58 5.29
C THR A 52 -13.67 -3.63 4.66
N THR A 53 -13.59 -4.17 3.45
CA THR A 53 -12.32 -4.34 2.76
C THR A 53 -11.90 -2.95 2.36
N THR A 54 -10.95 -2.42 3.11
CA THR A 54 -10.38 -1.11 2.84
C THR A 54 -9.43 -1.26 1.66
N ILE A 55 -9.83 -0.78 0.49
CA ILE A 55 -9.00 -0.81 -0.72
C ILE A 55 -8.37 0.56 -0.91
N LEU A 56 -7.05 0.63 -0.91
CA LEU A 56 -6.33 1.82 -1.37
C LEU A 56 -6.41 1.86 -2.90
N THR A 57 -7.00 2.91 -3.44
CA THR A 57 -7.08 3.11 -4.90
C THR A 57 -5.80 3.75 -5.44
N ALA A 58 -5.54 3.57 -6.74
CA ALA A 58 -4.41 4.21 -7.41
C ALA A 58 -4.45 5.75 -7.36
N GLU A 59 -5.65 6.35 -7.33
CA GLU A 59 -5.82 7.80 -7.19
C GLU A 59 -5.46 8.30 -5.78
N GLU A 60 -5.78 7.52 -4.75
CA GLU A 60 -5.35 7.81 -3.38
C GLU A 60 -3.84 7.65 -3.22
N PHE A 61 -3.25 6.61 -3.82
CA PHE A 61 -1.79 6.42 -3.82
C PHE A 61 -1.05 7.61 -4.46
N ARG A 62 -1.55 8.14 -5.58
CA ARG A 62 -0.96 9.32 -6.26
C ARG A 62 -0.98 10.60 -5.42
N ARG A 63 -1.86 10.68 -4.43
CA ARG A 63 -1.99 11.84 -3.54
C ARG A 63 -1.16 11.71 -2.27
N LEU A 64 -0.47 10.59 -2.08
CA LEU A 64 0.42 10.41 -0.95
C LEU A 64 1.57 11.42 -1.03
N PRO A 65 1.96 12.05 0.09
CA PRO A 65 3.06 13.00 0.13
C PRO A 65 4.41 12.28 0.14
N LEU A 66 4.74 11.59 -0.95
CA LEU A 66 6.05 10.97 -1.15
C LEU A 66 7.13 12.07 -1.16
N ALA A 67 8.17 11.89 -0.36
CA ALA A 67 9.28 12.82 -0.34
C ALA A 67 10.00 12.77 -1.70
N PRO A 68 10.34 13.92 -2.30
CA PRO A 68 11.08 13.94 -3.55
C PRO A 68 12.49 13.40 -3.33
N SER A 69 12.96 12.57 -4.27
CA SER A 69 14.34 12.11 -4.29
C SER A 69 15.27 13.29 -4.58
N THR A 70 16.22 13.56 -3.69
CA THR A 70 17.13 14.70 -3.82
C THR A 70 18.37 14.26 -4.60
N PRO A 71 18.71 14.90 -5.73
CA PRO A 71 19.94 14.60 -6.46
C PRO A 71 21.18 14.93 -5.62
N GLN A 72 22.16 14.04 -5.68
CA GLN A 72 23.49 14.19 -5.12
C GLN A 72 24.52 14.19 -6.25
N TYR A 73 25.66 14.85 -6.02
CA TYR A 73 26.65 15.11 -7.06
C TYR A 73 28.04 14.61 -6.66
N GLN A 74 28.86 14.29 -7.65
CA GLN A 74 30.31 14.22 -7.49
C GLN A 74 31.00 15.04 -8.61
N PRO A 75 31.79 16.07 -8.25
CA PRO A 75 32.15 16.49 -6.89
C PRO A 75 30.96 16.97 -6.03
N ALA A 76 31.04 16.78 -4.72
CA ALA A 76 29.91 17.02 -3.79
C ALA A 76 29.48 18.48 -3.69
N ASP A 77 30.33 19.42 -4.10
CA ASP A 77 30.03 20.84 -4.18
C ASP A 77 29.30 21.22 -5.48
N GLY A 78 28.99 20.25 -6.35
CA GLY A 78 28.30 20.44 -7.61
C GLY A 78 29.12 21.18 -8.68
N ARG A 79 30.41 21.44 -8.44
CA ARG A 79 31.27 22.15 -9.40
C ARG A 79 31.96 21.16 -10.33
N GLY A 80 31.34 20.95 -11.49
CA GLY A 80 31.93 20.20 -12.60
C GLY A 80 32.94 21.03 -13.40
N LEU A 81 33.85 20.34 -14.10
CA LEU A 81 34.68 20.94 -15.15
C LEU A 81 33.99 20.76 -16.50
N VAL A 82 34.21 21.70 -17.42
CA VAL A 82 33.72 21.58 -18.80
C VAL A 82 34.35 20.34 -19.45
N ASN A 83 33.55 19.58 -20.19
CA ASN A 83 33.90 18.30 -20.83
C ASN A 83 34.35 17.20 -19.85
N VAL A 84 34.00 17.33 -18.56
CA VAL A 84 34.19 16.29 -17.55
C VAL A 84 32.83 15.93 -16.96
N ASP A 85 32.65 14.64 -16.72
CA ASP A 85 31.41 14.08 -16.20
C ASP A 85 31.10 14.60 -14.79
N LEU A 86 29.91 15.19 -14.64
CA LEU A 86 29.26 15.36 -13.35
C LEU A 86 28.45 14.10 -13.06
N ILE A 87 28.85 13.34 -12.04
CA ILE A 87 28.13 12.15 -11.61
C ILE A 87 26.93 12.58 -10.77
N VAL A 88 25.76 11.97 -11.03
CA VAL A 88 24.51 12.25 -10.32
C VAL A 88 23.91 10.94 -9.80
N TYR A 89 23.38 10.96 -8.59
CA TYR A 89 22.68 9.83 -7.99
C TYR A 89 21.70 10.30 -6.91
N THR A 90 20.84 9.42 -6.41
CA THR A 90 19.96 9.71 -5.27
C THR A 90 19.75 8.47 -4.41
N ASP A 91 19.04 8.62 -3.29
CA ASP A 91 18.69 7.53 -2.40
C ASP A 91 17.55 6.68 -3.01
N PRO A 92 17.75 5.37 -3.27
CA PRO A 92 16.71 4.48 -3.79
C PRO A 92 15.83 3.88 -2.70
N THR A 93 15.94 4.30 -1.44
CA THR A 93 15.25 3.67 -0.31
C THR A 93 13.72 3.80 -0.45
N PRO A 94 12.96 2.69 -0.34
CA PRO A 94 11.50 2.73 -0.30
C PRO A 94 10.98 3.59 0.85
N GLN A 95 9.86 4.28 0.63
CA GLN A 95 9.22 5.12 1.63
C GLN A 95 8.02 4.39 2.24
N THR A 96 7.91 4.41 3.57
CA THR A 96 6.75 3.88 4.29
C THR A 96 5.91 5.03 4.81
N LEU A 97 4.63 5.06 4.45
CA LEU A 97 3.70 6.09 4.89
C LEU A 97 2.49 5.44 5.57
N THR A 98 1.93 6.14 6.55
CA THR A 98 0.65 5.78 7.15
C THR A 98 -0.39 6.78 6.66
N THR A 99 -1.49 6.27 6.10
CA THR A 99 -2.64 7.07 5.67
C THR A 99 -3.93 6.43 6.16
N THR A 100 -5.05 7.10 5.98
CA THR A 100 -6.37 6.58 6.36
C THR A 100 -7.23 6.45 5.10
N VAL A 101 -7.76 5.26 4.87
CA VAL A 101 -8.70 4.97 3.77
C VAL A 101 -10.02 4.54 4.40
N LEU A 102 -11.11 5.23 4.07
CA LEU A 102 -12.45 4.98 4.63
C LEU A 102 -12.50 4.93 6.17
N GLY A 103 -11.64 5.68 6.86
CA GLY A 103 -11.56 5.68 8.32
C GLY A 103 -10.65 4.61 8.92
N THR A 104 -10.09 3.71 8.09
CA THR A 104 -9.16 2.66 8.52
C THR A 104 -7.71 3.09 8.26
N PRO A 105 -6.82 3.04 9.26
CA PRO A 105 -5.39 3.31 9.05
C PRO A 105 -4.77 2.19 8.21
N VAL A 106 -4.03 2.57 7.18
CA VAL A 106 -3.27 1.67 6.30
C VAL A 106 -1.83 2.13 6.19
N THR A 107 -0.91 1.16 6.14
CA THR A 107 0.52 1.40 5.92
C THR A 107 0.84 1.06 4.48
N VAL A 108 1.45 2.02 3.78
CA VAL A 108 1.79 1.93 2.36
C VAL A 108 3.30 1.92 2.22
N LEU A 109 3.82 0.93 1.50
CA LEU A 109 5.22 0.88 1.06
C LEU A 109 5.29 1.35 -0.40
N ALA A 110 5.88 2.51 -0.63
CA ALA A 110 6.17 3.03 -1.96
C ALA A 110 7.61 2.67 -2.34
N THR A 111 7.77 1.86 -3.39
CA THR A 111 9.08 1.42 -3.90
C THR A 111 9.42 2.17 -5.18
N PRO A 112 10.59 2.81 -5.29
CA PRO A 112 10.95 3.50 -6.52
C PRO A 112 11.35 2.48 -7.59
N THR A 113 10.94 2.71 -8.82
CA THR A 113 11.14 1.76 -9.94
C THR A 113 11.80 2.40 -11.16
N GLN A 114 11.79 3.72 -11.27
CA GLN A 114 12.41 4.44 -12.38
C GLN A 114 12.79 5.86 -11.95
N TRP A 115 13.88 6.36 -12.52
CA TRP A 115 14.37 7.72 -12.33
C TRP A 115 14.53 8.42 -13.68
N SER A 116 14.06 9.66 -13.76
CA SER A 116 14.29 10.55 -14.90
C SER A 116 15.10 11.76 -14.45
N TRP A 117 16.18 12.04 -15.19
CA TRP A 117 17.16 13.06 -14.87
C TRP A 117 17.18 14.14 -15.95
N ASP A 118 16.68 15.32 -15.61
CA ASP A 118 16.88 16.53 -16.42
C ASP A 118 18.15 17.23 -15.94
N PHE A 119 19.13 17.40 -16.82
CA PHE A 119 20.42 18.00 -16.49
C PHE A 119 20.45 19.53 -16.65
N GLY A 120 19.37 20.14 -17.14
CA GLY A 120 19.25 21.59 -17.32
C GLY A 120 20.08 22.16 -18.48
N ASP A 121 20.68 21.31 -19.33
CA ASP A 121 21.47 21.71 -20.50
C ASP A 121 20.66 21.80 -21.81
N GLY A 122 19.33 21.64 -21.72
CA GLY A 122 18.40 21.68 -22.84
C GLY A 122 18.29 20.38 -23.62
N THR A 123 18.94 19.30 -23.17
CA THR A 123 18.73 17.97 -23.76
C THR A 123 17.60 17.22 -23.08
N GLU A 124 17.08 16.20 -23.77
CA GLU A 124 16.02 15.35 -23.25
C GLU A 124 16.45 14.64 -21.94
N PRO A 125 15.54 14.50 -20.96
CA PRO A 125 15.84 13.81 -19.72
C PRO A 125 16.32 12.37 -19.92
N LEU A 126 17.34 11.97 -19.15
CA LEU A 126 17.84 10.59 -19.13
C LEU A 126 16.98 9.75 -18.20
N THR A 127 16.34 8.70 -18.73
CA THR A 127 15.55 7.75 -17.93
C THR A 127 16.35 6.48 -17.62
N THR A 128 16.31 6.04 -16.36
CA THR A 128 17.09 4.92 -15.82
C THR A 128 16.26 4.03 -14.90
N THR A 129 16.69 2.78 -14.72
CA THR A 129 16.06 1.81 -13.79
C THR A 129 16.86 1.61 -12.51
N ASP A 130 17.93 2.38 -12.34
CA ASP A 130 18.73 2.50 -11.13
C ASP A 130 18.85 3.99 -10.74
N ALA A 131 19.07 4.26 -9.46
CA ALA A 131 19.09 5.63 -8.92
C ALA A 131 20.38 6.41 -9.20
N GLY A 132 21.25 5.92 -10.09
CA GLY A 132 22.65 6.32 -10.11
C GLY A 132 23.45 5.62 -9.01
N ALA A 133 24.76 5.80 -9.06
CA ALA A 133 25.66 5.38 -8.00
C ALA A 133 26.86 6.35 -7.92
N PRO A 134 27.49 6.48 -6.76
CA PRO A 134 28.73 7.24 -6.66
C PRO A 134 29.87 6.56 -7.42
N TYR A 135 30.89 7.34 -7.80
CA TYR A 135 32.19 6.84 -8.23
C TYR A 135 32.75 5.80 -7.25
N PRO A 136 33.41 4.72 -7.72
CA PRO A 136 33.78 4.43 -9.10
C PRO A 136 32.70 3.72 -9.94
N HIS A 137 31.59 3.30 -9.33
CA HIS A 137 30.58 2.45 -9.98
C HIS A 137 29.37 3.24 -10.47
N HIS A 138 29.58 4.50 -10.83
CA HIS A 138 28.51 5.38 -11.30
C HIS A 138 27.90 4.89 -12.62
N THR A 139 26.60 5.11 -12.73
CA THR A 139 25.76 4.72 -13.88
C THR A 139 25.11 5.92 -14.55
N VAL A 140 25.01 7.04 -13.84
CA VAL A 140 24.41 8.29 -14.31
C VAL A 140 25.46 9.40 -14.21
N ALA A 141 25.81 9.97 -15.35
CA ALA A 141 26.73 11.09 -15.44
C ALA A 141 26.46 11.95 -16.67
N ARG A 142 26.87 13.21 -16.61
CA ARG A 142 26.70 14.16 -17.69
C ARG A 142 27.89 15.10 -17.84
N PRO A 143 28.53 15.17 -19.01
CA PRO A 143 29.50 16.22 -19.32
C PRO A 143 28.78 17.48 -19.83
N TYR A 144 29.17 18.64 -19.31
CA TYR A 144 28.71 19.94 -19.81
C TYR A 144 29.73 20.53 -20.78
N THR A 145 29.28 20.98 -21.96
CA THR A 145 30.16 21.53 -23.02
C THR A 145 30.34 23.04 -22.92
N GLN A 146 29.46 23.72 -22.20
CA GLN A 146 29.52 25.16 -21.96
C GLN A 146 29.63 25.42 -20.45
N PRO A 147 30.37 26.45 -20.02
CA PRO A 147 30.36 26.87 -18.63
C PRO A 147 29.07 27.61 -18.31
N GLY A 148 28.51 27.35 -17.13
CA GLY A 148 27.31 28.04 -16.67
C GLY A 148 26.66 27.36 -15.47
N PRO A 149 25.67 28.01 -14.83
CA PRO A 149 24.83 27.35 -13.86
C PRO A 149 23.87 26.39 -14.59
N TYR A 150 23.80 25.16 -14.09
CA TYR A 150 22.83 24.15 -14.53
C TYR A 150 22.06 23.64 -13.32
N GLN A 151 20.76 23.42 -13.48
CA GLN A 151 19.91 22.88 -12.43
C GLN A 151 19.50 21.46 -12.81
N VAL A 152 20.04 20.47 -12.09
CA VAL A 152 19.64 19.08 -12.26
C VAL A 152 18.35 18.82 -11.48
N GLN A 153 17.37 18.22 -12.15
CA GLN A 153 16.10 17.81 -11.55
C GLN A 153 15.94 16.30 -11.70
N GLY A 154 15.64 15.62 -10.59
CA GLY A 154 15.32 14.20 -10.56
C GLY A 154 13.83 13.99 -10.35
N THR A 155 13.21 13.16 -11.20
CA THR A 155 11.84 12.66 -10.99
C THR A 155 11.91 11.16 -10.71
N THR A 156 11.22 10.71 -9.67
CA THR A 156 11.16 9.28 -9.32
C THR A 156 9.75 8.76 -9.52
N THR A 157 9.65 7.65 -10.26
CA THR A 157 8.43 6.88 -10.40
C THR A 157 8.38 5.83 -9.31
N TRP A 158 7.23 5.75 -8.64
CA TRP A 158 7.01 4.84 -7.51
C TRP A 158 5.92 3.82 -7.84
N THR A 159 6.06 2.64 -7.28
CA THR A 159 5.06 1.58 -7.28
C THR A 159 4.63 1.31 -5.85
N GLY A 160 3.33 1.11 -5.67
CA GLY A 160 2.71 0.79 -4.40
C GLY A 160 1.66 -0.31 -4.54
N PRO A 161 1.00 -0.68 -3.43
CA PRO A 161 -0.05 -1.69 -3.39
C PRO A 161 -1.28 -1.32 -4.21
#